data_AF-A0A9P5R380-F1
#
_entry.id   AF-A0A9P5R380-F1
#
_cell.length_a   1.000
_cell.length_b   1.000
_cell.length_c   1.000
_cell.angle_alpha   90.00
_cell.angle_beta   90.00
_cell.angle_gamma   90.00
#
_symmetry.space_group_name_H-M   'P 1'
#
loop_
_entity.id
_entity.type
_entity.pdbx_description
1 polymer ?
#
loop_
_entity_poly.entity_id
_entity_poly.type
_entity_poly.pdbx_seq_one_letter_code
_entity_poly.pdbx_strand_id
1 'polypeptide(L)'
;MALKGLYVIPENPTSPEFLNVQQLFHSSCQLVRRYRLLYTVGPTHEIESEEWTEKLYYHGTGHWGHFFTSRLSVAMGYALQRKPLLIGGGLQGDLMALFLCQVRNIKKDVFRFVAREEDIVPRYLAIARKNHQ
;
A
#
# COMPACT_ATOMS: atom_id res chain seq x y z
N MET A 1 -11.13 2.90 -16.47
CA MET A 1 -12.05 2.78 -15.32
C MET A 1 -12.20 4.15 -14.67
N ALA A 2 -13.41 4.71 -14.56
CA ALA A 2 -13.60 5.99 -13.87
C ALA A 2 -14.07 5.72 -12.42
N LEU A 3 -13.14 5.75 -11.47
CA LEU A 3 -13.45 5.70 -10.04
C LEU A 3 -14.30 6.94 -9.70
N LYS A 4 -15.55 6.75 -9.26
CA LYS A 4 -16.46 7.87 -8.98
C LYS A 4 -16.25 8.48 -7.60
N GLY A 5 -15.63 7.73 -6.68
CA GLY A 5 -15.35 8.18 -5.32
C GLY A 5 -14.41 7.23 -4.59
N LEU A 6 -13.63 7.79 -3.66
CA LEU A 6 -12.72 7.08 -2.77
C LEU A 6 -13.05 7.47 -1.33
N TYR A 7 -13.36 6.48 -0.51
CA TYR A 7 -13.50 6.63 0.94
C TYR A 7 -12.26 6.07 1.63
N VAL A 8 -11.68 6.86 2.53
CA VAL A 8 -10.51 6.48 3.33
C VAL A 8 -10.99 6.24 4.75
N ILE A 9 -11.00 4.98 5.19
CA ILE A 9 -11.52 4.59 6.50
C ILE A 9 -10.33 4.23 7.40
N PRO A 10 -10.10 4.94 8.51
CA PRO A 10 -9.06 4.56 9.46
C PRO A 10 -9.40 3.23 10.13
N GLU A 11 -8.43 2.31 10.20
CA GLU A 11 -8.56 1.08 10.96
C GLU A 11 -8.28 1.35 12.45
N ASN A 12 -9.02 0.65 13.32
CA ASN A 12 -8.80 0.72 14.76
C ASN A 12 -7.46 0.04 15.11
N PRO A 13 -6.49 0.74 15.75
CA PRO A 13 -5.19 0.15 16.09
C PRO A 13 -5.25 -1.07 17.01
N THR A 14 -6.36 -1.28 17.73
CA THR A 14 -6.56 -2.44 18.60
C THR A 14 -7.29 -3.59 17.91
N SER A 15 -7.64 -3.47 16.63
CA SER A 15 -8.36 -4.53 15.92
C SER A 15 -7.43 -5.71 15.59
N PRO A 16 -7.94 -6.96 15.56
CA PRO A 16 -7.14 -8.11 15.16
C PRO A 16 -6.48 -7.95 13.78
N GLU A 17 -7.18 -7.34 12.83
CA GLU A 17 -6.68 -7.09 11.47
C GLU A 17 -5.50 -6.14 11.47
N PHE A 18 -5.54 -5.08 12.28
CA PHE A 18 -4.44 -4.14 12.42
C PHE A 18 -3.24 -4.81 13.09
N LEU A 19 -3.47 -5.53 14.19
CA LEU A 19 -2.41 -6.22 14.95
C LEU A 19 -1.72 -7.31 14.12
N ASN A 20 -2.47 -8.07 13.33
CA ASN A 20 -1.92 -9.08 12.42
C ASN A 20 -0.99 -8.45 11.37
N VAL A 21 -1.35 -7.28 10.83
CA VAL A 21 -0.48 -6.56 9.89
C VAL A 21 0.71 -5.93 10.63
N GLN A 22 0.51 -5.39 11.82
CA GLN A 22 1.59 -4.82 12.63
C GLN A 22 2.69 -5.87 12.92
N GLN A 23 2.33 -7.14 13.15
CA GLN A 23 3.29 -8.23 13.32
C GLN A 23 4.23 -8.39 12.10
N LEU A 24 3.75 -8.12 10.88
CA LEU A 24 4.57 -8.16 9.66
C LEU A 24 5.59 -7.02 9.59
N PHE A 25 5.33 -5.91 10.30
CA PHE A 25 6.17 -4.72 10.32
C PHE A 25 7.21 -4.75 11.45
N HIS A 26 6.92 -5.49 12.54
CA HIS A 26 7.58 -5.42 13.85
C HIS A 26 9.12 -5.48 13.84
N SER A 27 9.73 -6.20 12.89
CA SER A 27 11.18 -6.37 12.85
C SER A 27 11.94 -5.18 12.25
N SER A 28 11.29 -4.32 11.48
CA SER A 28 11.96 -3.25 10.72
C SER A 28 11.31 -1.86 10.90
N CYS A 29 10.05 -1.81 11.33
CA CYS A 29 9.31 -0.56 11.48
C CYS A 29 8.11 -0.72 12.41
N GLN A 30 7.61 0.40 12.90
CA GLN A 30 6.37 0.49 13.64
C GLN A 30 5.25 0.91 12.68
N LEU A 31 4.18 0.12 12.58
CA LEU A 31 2.95 0.55 11.91
C LEU A 31 2.27 1.61 12.77
N VAL A 32 2.12 2.82 12.25
CA VAL A 32 1.56 3.97 12.98
C VAL A 32 0.05 4.08 12.72
N ARG A 33 -0.35 4.02 11.45
CA ARG A 33 -1.75 4.09 11.01
C ARG A 33 -1.94 3.15 9.83
N ARG A 34 -3.16 2.66 9.68
CA ARG A 34 -3.60 1.96 8.47
C ARG A 34 -4.99 2.44 8.11
N TYR A 35 -5.22 2.58 6.82
CA TYR A 35 -6.49 2.99 6.26
C TYR A 35 -6.95 1.97 5.24
N ARG A 36 -8.22 1.61 5.29
CA ARG A 36 -8.88 0.86 4.23
C ARG A 36 -9.39 1.83 3.16
N LEU A 37 -9.10 1.52 1.91
CA LEU A 37 -9.50 2.30 0.75
C LEU A 37 -10.70 1.62 0.10
N LEU A 38 -11.86 2.27 0.15
CA LEU A 38 -13.08 1.79 -0.48
C LEU A 38 -13.39 2.66 -1.70
N TYR A 39 -13.56 2.00 -2.85
CA TYR A 39 -13.93 2.66 -4.08
C TYR A 39 -15.40 2.43 -4.34
N THR A 40 -16.13 3.50 -4.66
CA THR A 40 -17.45 3.37 -5.25
C THR A 40 -17.30 3.34 -6.76
N VAL A 41 -17.65 2.20 -7.34
CA VAL A 41 -17.80 2.06 -8.79
C VAL A 41 -19.23 2.45 -9.18
N GLY A 42 -19.38 3.00 -10.39
CA GLY A 42 -20.72 3.20 -10.96
C GLY A 42 -21.44 1.86 -11.18
N PRO A 43 -22.76 1.86 -11.37
CA PRO A 43 -23.61 0.66 -11.44
C PRO A 43 -23.31 -0.31 -12.60
N THR A 44 -22.33 -0.04 -13.46
CA THR A 44 -22.02 -0.83 -14.66
C THR A 44 -20.67 -1.54 -14.63
N HIS A 45 -19.87 -1.41 -13.56
CA HIS A 45 -18.52 -1.99 -13.52
C HIS A 45 -18.29 -2.67 -12.17
N GLU A 46 -18.60 -3.97 -12.10
CA GLU A 46 -18.20 -4.81 -10.99
C GLU A 46 -16.68 -5.06 -11.09
N ILE A 47 -15.93 -4.65 -10.07
CA ILE A 47 -14.51 -5.04 -9.93
C ILE A 47 -14.39 -6.57 -9.78
N GLU A 48 -15.50 -7.27 -9.55
CA GLU A 48 -15.57 -8.69 -9.22
C GLU A 48 -15.56 -9.63 -10.44
N SER A 49 -15.66 -9.13 -11.67
CA SER A 49 -15.77 -9.98 -12.87
C SER A 49 -14.44 -10.37 -13.54
N GLU A 50 -13.29 -9.98 -12.99
CA GLU A 50 -11.98 -10.19 -13.61
C GLU A 50 -11.00 -10.85 -12.62
N GLU A 51 -10.10 -11.72 -13.09
CA GLU A 51 -9.14 -12.47 -12.24
C GLU A 51 -8.13 -11.53 -11.55
N TRP A 52 -8.46 -11.07 -10.34
CA TRP A 52 -7.56 -10.35 -9.46
C TRP A 52 -6.72 -11.32 -8.65
N THR A 53 -5.51 -10.88 -8.25
CA THR A 53 -4.74 -11.65 -7.28
C THR A 53 -5.47 -11.75 -5.94
N GLU A 54 -5.59 -12.97 -5.42
CA GLU A 54 -6.10 -13.20 -4.05
C GLU A 54 -5.20 -12.53 -3.00
N LYS A 55 -3.89 -12.52 -3.26
CA LYS A 55 -2.88 -11.93 -2.39
C LYS A 55 -2.70 -10.43 -2.67
N LEU A 56 -2.44 -9.68 -1.59
CA LEU A 56 -2.03 -8.28 -1.65
C LEU A 56 -0.51 -8.14 -1.82
N TYR A 57 -0.10 -7.13 -2.57
CA TYR A 57 1.30 -6.77 -2.78
C TYR A 57 1.59 -5.36 -2.29
N TYR A 58 2.78 -5.16 -1.73
CA TYR A 58 3.27 -3.86 -1.31
C TYR A 58 3.74 -3.04 -2.51
N HIS A 59 3.42 -1.76 -2.47
CA HIS A 59 3.92 -0.75 -3.39
C HIS A 59 4.49 0.43 -2.58
N GLY A 60 5.78 0.70 -2.77
CA GLY A 60 6.46 1.85 -2.19
C GLY A 60 6.33 3.07 -3.11
N THR A 61 5.92 4.21 -2.56
CA THR A 61 5.55 5.42 -3.33
C THR A 61 6.73 6.20 -3.91
N GLY A 62 7.97 5.71 -3.76
CA GLY A 62 9.18 6.44 -4.13
C GLY A 62 9.67 6.24 -5.56
N HIS A 63 9.17 5.24 -6.28
CA HIS A 63 9.68 4.85 -7.59
C HIS A 63 8.83 5.38 -8.76
N TRP A 64 9.42 5.46 -9.95
CA TRP A 64 8.69 5.72 -11.20
C TRP A 64 8.17 4.38 -11.76
N GLY A 65 6.86 4.25 -11.97
CA GLY A 65 6.20 3.04 -12.47
C GLY A 65 5.59 2.14 -11.39
N HIS A 66 4.79 1.17 -11.81
CA HIS A 66 3.99 0.33 -10.91
C HIS A 66 4.68 -1.01 -10.62
N PHE A 67 5.63 -0.95 -9.68
CA PHE A 67 6.33 -2.12 -9.17
C PHE A 67 5.73 -2.59 -7.85
N PHE A 68 5.53 -3.89 -7.74
CA PHE A 68 4.90 -4.55 -6.60
C PHE A 68 5.78 -5.68 -6.07
N THR A 69 5.71 -5.89 -4.76
CA THR A 69 6.49 -6.93 -4.08
C THR A 69 5.71 -7.55 -2.94
N SER A 70 5.94 -8.84 -2.68
CA SER A 70 5.42 -9.50 -1.49
C SER A 70 6.30 -9.28 -0.25
N ARG A 71 7.45 -8.59 -0.40
CA ARG A 71 8.44 -8.36 0.66
C ARG A 71 8.37 -6.92 1.15
N LEU A 72 7.96 -6.73 2.40
CA LEU A 72 7.85 -5.41 3.03
C LEU A 72 9.16 -4.61 2.94
N SER A 73 10.31 -5.25 3.26
CA SER A 73 11.62 -4.59 3.25
C SER A 73 12.01 -3.98 1.89
N VAL A 74 11.64 -4.65 0.79
CA VAL A 74 11.88 -4.13 -0.57
C VAL A 74 11.01 -2.89 -0.81
N ALA A 75 9.73 -2.95 -0.45
CA ALA A 75 8.82 -1.81 -0.62
C ALA A 75 9.21 -0.61 0.25
N MET A 76 9.65 -0.85 1.49
CA MET A 76 10.19 0.19 2.37
C MET A 76 11.43 0.86 1.77
N GLY A 77 12.35 0.07 1.20
CA GLY A 77 13.53 0.59 0.51
C GLY A 77 13.15 1.61 -0.57
N TYR A 78 12.11 1.33 -1.36
CA TYR A 78 11.59 2.27 -2.34
C TYR A 78 10.86 3.47 -1.70
N ALA A 79 10.03 3.25 -0.68
CA ALA A 79 9.29 4.34 -0.03
C ALA A 79 10.22 5.39 0.60
N LEU A 80 11.38 4.96 1.11
CA LEU A 80 12.40 5.81 1.73
C LEU A 80 13.33 6.51 0.71
N GLN A 81 13.31 6.15 -0.56
CA GLN A 81 14.15 6.80 -1.59
C GLN A 81 13.70 8.23 -1.93
N ARG A 82 12.45 8.60 -1.63
CA ARG A 82 11.98 9.99 -1.77
C ARG A 82 12.12 10.73 -0.45
N LYS A 83 12.39 12.04 -0.53
CA LYS A 83 12.52 12.94 0.63
C LYS A 83 11.40 12.65 1.66
N PRO A 84 11.72 12.59 2.96
CA PRO A 84 10.76 12.25 4.00
C PRO A 84 9.52 13.15 3.90
N LEU A 85 8.35 12.58 4.18
CA LEU A 85 7.09 13.33 4.22
C LEU A 85 7.22 14.45 5.26
N LEU A 86 7.27 15.70 4.78
CA LEU A 86 7.19 16.89 5.63
C LEU A 86 5.75 17.03 6.12
N ILE A 87 5.42 16.38 7.22
CA ILE A 87 4.19 16.66 7.95
C ILE A 87 4.53 17.83 8.88
N GLY A 88 3.78 18.95 8.75
CA GLY A 88 4.03 20.18 9.49
C GLY A 88 4.20 19.95 10.98
N GLY A 89 5.34 20.37 11.52
CA GLY A 89 5.68 20.25 12.95
C GLY A 89 6.87 19.33 13.25
N GLY A 90 8.05 19.65 12.72
CA GLY A 90 9.32 19.07 13.18
C GLY A 90 9.68 17.72 12.55
N LEU A 91 10.95 17.60 12.18
CA LEU A 91 11.58 16.35 11.76
C LEU A 91 11.56 15.36 12.94
N GLN A 92 10.54 14.53 13.02
CA GLN A 92 10.56 13.38 13.92
C GLN A 92 10.09 12.13 13.20
N GLY A 93 11.07 11.46 12.60
CA GLY A 93 11.02 10.06 12.19
C GLY A 93 10.84 9.83 10.70
N ASP A 94 11.52 8.80 10.22
CA ASP A 94 11.42 8.22 8.87
C ASP A 94 10.01 7.63 8.64
N LEU A 95 9.01 8.50 8.57
CA LEU A 95 7.64 8.14 8.21
C LEU A 95 7.58 7.82 6.72
N MET A 96 6.96 6.69 6.41
CA MET A 96 6.78 6.23 5.04
C MET A 96 5.33 5.80 4.81
N ALA A 97 4.87 6.03 3.58
CA ALA A 97 3.59 5.55 3.09
C ALA A 97 3.81 4.33 2.20
N LEU A 98 3.03 3.28 2.44
CA LEU A 98 3.04 2.05 1.66
C LEU A 98 1.61 1.72 1.27
N PHE A 99 1.38 1.38 0.01
CA PHE A 99 0.11 0.82 -0.43
C PHE A 99 0.17 -0.70 -0.41
N LEU A 100 -0.93 -1.33 -0.02
CA LEU A 100 -1.17 -2.75 -0.25
C LEU A 100 -2.24 -2.85 -1.35
N CYS A 101 -1.84 -3.41 -2.49
CA CYS A 101 -2.65 -3.44 -3.70
C CYS A 101 -3.03 -4.87 -4.07
N GLN A 102 -4.24 -5.05 -4.56
CA GLN A 102 -4.55 -6.14 -5.48
C GLN A 102 -4.12 -5.71 -6.86
N VAL A 103 -3.58 -6.66 -7.64
CA VAL A 103 -3.12 -6.39 -9.00
C VAL A 103 -3.54 -7.53 -9.91
N ARG A 104 -3.41 -7.33 -11.21
CA ARG A 104 -3.55 -8.38 -12.22
C ARG A 104 -2.58 -8.12 -13.38
N ASN A 105 -2.56 -9.01 -14.38
CA ASN A 105 -1.77 -8.85 -15.59
C ASN A 105 -0.27 -8.58 -15.32
N ILE A 106 0.29 -9.22 -14.29
CA ILE A 106 1.69 -9.06 -13.89
C ILE A 106 2.62 -9.53 -15.02
N LYS A 107 3.58 -8.69 -15.43
CA LYS A 107 4.45 -8.96 -16.60
C LYS A 107 5.83 -9.51 -16.27
N LYS A 108 6.30 -9.42 -15.02
CA LYS A 108 7.66 -9.82 -14.60
C LYS A 108 7.62 -10.53 -13.24
N ASP A 109 8.31 -11.66 -13.12
CA ASP A 109 8.26 -12.50 -11.91
C ASP A 109 9.17 -12.00 -10.77
N VAL A 110 10.34 -11.45 -11.11
CA VAL A 110 11.34 -11.01 -10.11
C VAL A 110 10.91 -9.71 -9.42
N PHE A 111 10.30 -8.80 -10.19
CA PHE A 111 9.64 -7.58 -9.72
C PHE A 111 8.29 -7.54 -10.39
N ARG A 112 7.21 -7.71 -9.61
CA ARG A 112 5.85 -7.77 -10.16
C ARG A 112 5.51 -6.42 -10.76
N PHE A 113 5.70 -6.28 -12.06
CA PHE A 113 5.45 -5.05 -12.80
C PHE A 113 4.07 -5.13 -13.43
N VAL A 114 3.29 -4.06 -13.25
CA VAL A 114 1.98 -3.90 -13.87
C VAL A 114 2.06 -2.67 -14.78
N ALA A 115 1.72 -2.84 -16.05
CA ALA A 115 1.90 -1.77 -17.04
C ALA A 115 0.77 -0.74 -17.03
N ARG A 116 -0.43 -1.15 -16.62
CA ARG A 116 -1.66 -0.37 -16.76
C ARG A 116 -2.25 -0.05 -15.38
N GLU A 117 -2.73 1.17 -15.21
CA GLU A 117 -3.28 1.63 -13.93
C GLU A 117 -4.60 0.92 -13.58
N GLU A 118 -5.41 0.59 -14.59
CA GLU A 118 -6.65 -0.18 -14.40
C GLU A 118 -6.43 -1.60 -13.89
N ASP A 119 -5.20 -2.12 -13.97
CA ASP A 119 -4.81 -3.44 -13.46
C ASP A 119 -4.33 -3.38 -12.00
N ILE A 120 -4.54 -2.25 -11.30
CA ILE A 120 -4.07 -1.97 -9.93
C ILE A 120 -5.23 -1.44 -9.09
N VAL A 121 -5.47 -2.07 -7.93
CA VAL A 121 -6.44 -1.58 -6.95
C VAL A 121 -5.76 -1.48 -5.58
N PRO A 122 -5.39 -0.27 -5.12
CA PRO A 122 -4.89 -0.06 -3.77
C PRO A 122 -6.01 -0.31 -2.74
N ARG A 123 -5.88 -1.33 -1.91
CA ARG A 123 -6.90 -1.69 -0.90
C ARG A 123 -6.62 -1.08 0.46
N TYR A 124 -5.35 -0.87 0.78
CA TYR A 124 -4.94 -0.26 2.04
C TYR A 124 -3.81 0.73 1.85
N LEU A 125 -3.80 1.75 2.69
CA LEU A 125 -2.68 2.66 2.91
C LEU A 125 -2.12 2.43 4.32
N ALA A 126 -0.86 2.03 4.42
CA ALA A 126 -0.14 1.88 5.66
C ALA A 126 0.84 3.04 5.85
N ILE A 127 0.78 3.69 7.00
CA ILE A 127 1.75 4.68 7.44
C ILE A 127 2.62 4.01 8.49
N ALA A 128 3.91 3.90 8.20
CA ALA A 128 4.86 3.24 9.08
C ALA A 128 6.03 4.18 9.41
N ARG A 129 6.68 3.94 10.54
CA ARG A 129 7.87 4.64 11.01
C ARG A 129 9.02 3.64 11.05
N LYS A 130 10.14 3.94 10.41
CA LYS A 130 11.34 3.10 10.53
C LYS A 130 11.81 3.10 12.00
N ASN A 131 12.21 1.93 12.51
CA ASN A 131 12.84 1.86 13.81
C ASN A 131 14.30 2.33 13.67
N HIS A 132 14.75 3.23 14.54
CA HIS A 132 16.18 3.54 14.67
C HIS A 132 16.80 2.44 15.54
N GLN A 133 17.68 1.63 14.97
CA GLN A 133 18.62 0.80 15.71
C GLN A 133 19.89 1.59 15.96
#